data_AF-A0A1D3K8W8-F1
#
_entry.id   AF-A0A1D3K8W8-F1
#
_cell.length_a   1.000
_cell.length_b   1.000
_cell.length_c   1.000
_cell.angle_alpha   90.00
_cell.angle_beta   90.00
_cell.angle_gamma   90.00
#
_symmetry.space_group_name_H-M   'P 1'
#
loop_
_entity.id
_entity.type
_entity.pdbx_description
1 polymer ?
#
loop_
_entity_poly.entity_id
_entity_poly.type
_entity_poly.pdbx_seq_one_letter_code
_entity_poly.pdbx_strand_id
1 'polypeptide(L)'
;MQLTVKFSYVENIIPPRCRNPRRARFDDGLEVVNLREIQREAAPVAIISSSNSSELPIEYRWFDGQLWTSCSVYGCSRQAHTSGGTDYDYTAPGPELSLVTDSVTMSRHDIGIFVSVSEGKMAISEYLHRWAQSLIFIDGQVFRPAGEPRYVVMTFGLSNNHGGTAVLCTDISNTNIKDQSYFSVLQFEDAKDYAGRIAAARGDTTKFNADPGYTFDVLIPEAVQIRNDYKQEAAA
;
A
#
# COMPACT_ATOMS: atom_id res chain seq x y z
N MET A 1 18.15 -5.70 -12.08
CA MET A 1 19.14 -4.58 -12.10
C MET A 1 19.98 -4.54 -10.82
N GLN A 2 21.23 -4.05 -10.87
CA GLN A 2 22.04 -3.75 -9.67
C GLN A 2 21.96 -2.25 -9.33
N LEU A 3 21.90 -1.92 -8.04
CA LEU A 3 21.86 -0.56 -7.52
C LEU A 3 22.91 -0.39 -6.44
N THR A 4 23.74 0.64 -6.57
CA THR A 4 24.68 1.06 -5.52
C THR A 4 24.05 2.13 -4.65
N VAL A 5 23.96 1.89 -3.34
CA VAL A 5 23.37 2.80 -2.36
C VAL A 5 24.45 3.33 -1.44
N LYS A 6 24.65 4.65 -1.43
CA LYS A 6 25.49 5.36 -0.45
C LYS A 6 24.61 5.84 0.69
N PHE A 7 25.00 5.66 1.95
CA PHE A 7 24.15 6.01 3.09
C PHE A 7 24.92 6.48 4.32
N SER A 8 24.27 7.28 5.15
CA SER A 8 24.76 7.69 6.47
C SER A 8 24.37 6.68 7.54
N TYR A 9 25.24 6.46 8.53
CA TYR A 9 24.93 5.65 9.70
C TYR A 9 25.59 6.23 10.95
N VAL A 10 25.10 5.81 12.12
CA VAL A 10 25.64 6.18 13.42
C VAL A 10 26.00 4.93 14.18
N GLU A 11 27.24 4.90 14.68
CA GLU A 11 27.75 3.80 15.51
C GLU A 11 28.35 4.32 16.81
N ASN A 12 28.40 3.43 17.80
CA ASN A 12 29.06 3.69 19.06
C ASN A 12 30.52 3.30 18.94
N ILE A 13 31.41 4.29 18.89
CA ILE A 13 32.85 4.09 18.92
C ILE A 13 33.41 4.44 20.29
N ILE A 14 34.47 3.78 20.73
CA ILE A 14 35.24 4.22 21.91
C ILE A 14 36.45 4.97 21.38
N PRO A 15 36.49 6.32 21.46
CA PRO A 15 37.64 7.07 20.99
C PRO A 15 38.91 6.69 21.76
N PRO A 16 40.10 6.89 21.17
CA PRO A 16 41.35 6.67 21.88
C PRO A 16 41.36 7.38 23.24
N ARG A 17 41.83 6.68 24.27
CA ARG A 17 41.91 7.17 25.67
C ARG A 17 40.57 7.42 26.36
N CYS A 18 39.44 7.06 25.75
CA CYS A 18 38.12 7.10 26.39
C CYS A 18 37.73 5.71 26.92
N ARG A 19 36.78 5.67 27.87
CA ARG A 19 36.20 4.41 28.39
C ARG A 19 34.75 4.20 27.95
N ASN A 20 34.01 5.29 27.74
CA ASN A 20 32.60 5.24 27.36
C ASN A 20 32.45 5.38 25.85
N PRO A 21 31.59 4.56 25.21
CA PRO A 21 31.25 4.73 23.81
C PRO A 21 30.63 6.11 23.55
N ARG A 22 30.92 6.66 22.38
CA ARG A 22 30.33 7.88 21.85
C ARG A 22 29.71 7.57 20.50
N ARG A 23 28.53 8.13 20.26
CA ARG A 23 27.88 8.10 18.95
C ARG A 23 28.71 8.92 17.98
N ALA A 24 29.11 8.32 16.87
CA ALA A 24 29.76 8.98 15.75
C ALA A 24 28.94 8.70 14.49
N ARG A 25 28.78 9.73 13.65
CA ARG A 25 28.14 9.63 12.34
C ARG A 25 29.20 9.38 11.28
N PHE A 26 28.87 8.51 10.33
CA PHE A 26 29.69 8.17 9.18
C PHE A 26 28.82 8.26 7.92
N ASP A 27 29.42 8.70 6.82
CA ASP A 27 28.76 8.85 5.52
C ASP A 27 29.40 7.96 4.44
N ASP A 28 30.20 6.97 4.87
CA ASP A 28 30.90 6.00 4.03
C ASP A 28 30.14 4.67 3.91
N GLY A 29 28.86 4.65 4.30
CA GLY A 29 27.99 3.50 4.07
C GLY A 29 27.84 3.28 2.57
N LEU A 30 28.11 2.05 2.13
CA LEU A 30 28.03 1.64 0.74
C LEU A 30 27.48 0.23 0.68
N GLU A 31 26.36 0.05 -0.02
CA GLU A 31 25.74 -1.26 -0.22
C GLU A 31 25.40 -1.45 -1.71
N VAL A 32 25.53 -2.67 -2.21
CA VAL A 32 25.07 -3.03 -3.55
C VAL A 32 23.91 -4.00 -3.42
N VAL A 33 22.74 -3.59 -3.88
CA VAL A 33 21.51 -4.40 -3.84
C VAL A 33 21.08 -4.83 -5.23
N ASN A 34 20.43 -5.99 -5.31
CA ASN A 34 19.85 -6.50 -6.55
C ASN A 34 18.36 -6.23 -6.56
N LEU A 35 17.90 -5.47 -7.56
CA LEU A 35 16.50 -5.19 -7.81
C LEU A 35 15.93 -6.25 -8.77
N ARG A 36 14.79 -6.84 -8.38
CA ARG A 36 14.09 -7.89 -9.14
C ARG A 36 13.39 -7.27 -10.35
N GLU A 37 13.93 -7.55 -11.52
CA GLU A 37 13.35 -7.13 -12.80
C GLU A 37 12.68 -8.31 -13.48
N ILE A 38 11.45 -8.11 -13.95
CA ILE A 38 10.64 -9.15 -14.56
C ILE A 38 10.04 -8.66 -15.88
N GLN A 39 9.70 -9.60 -16.74
CA GLN A 39 9.00 -9.29 -17.99
C GLN A 39 7.55 -8.92 -17.70
N ARG A 40 6.99 -7.99 -18.49
CA ARG A 40 5.61 -7.51 -18.35
C ARG A 40 4.59 -8.64 -18.38
N GLU A 41 4.83 -9.65 -19.22
CA GLU A 41 3.95 -10.79 -19.44
C GLU A 41 3.89 -11.72 -18.22
N ALA A 42 4.91 -11.71 -17.38
CA ALA A 42 4.92 -12.47 -16.13
C ALA A 42 3.99 -11.87 -15.07
N ALA A 43 3.70 -10.57 -15.18
CA ALA A 43 2.84 -9.81 -14.26
C ALA A 43 1.68 -9.14 -15.02
N PRO A 44 0.71 -9.93 -15.53
CA PRO A 44 -0.44 -9.40 -16.25
C PRO A 44 -1.30 -8.50 -15.35
N VAL A 45 -2.01 -7.55 -15.97
CA VAL A 45 -3.00 -6.72 -15.27
C VAL A 45 -4.17 -7.60 -14.85
N ALA A 46 -4.49 -7.59 -13.57
CA ALA A 46 -5.55 -8.39 -12.97
C ALA A 46 -6.79 -7.56 -12.63
N ILE A 47 -6.59 -6.32 -12.17
CA ILE A 47 -7.68 -5.41 -11.78
C ILE A 47 -7.34 -4.01 -12.29
N ILE A 48 -8.33 -3.32 -12.85
CA ILE A 48 -8.25 -1.89 -13.16
C ILE A 48 -9.29 -1.17 -12.29
N SER A 49 -8.83 -0.27 -11.44
CA SER A 49 -9.70 0.57 -10.60
C SER A 49 -9.86 1.94 -11.22
N SER A 50 -11.10 2.36 -11.45
CA SER A 50 -11.43 3.68 -11.98
C SER A 50 -12.29 4.43 -10.98
N SER A 51 -12.10 5.75 -10.87
CA SER A 51 -12.98 6.62 -10.09
C SER A 51 -13.86 7.43 -11.02
N ASN A 52 -14.93 8.03 -10.48
CA ASN A 52 -15.75 9.00 -11.22
C ASN A 52 -15.04 10.37 -11.41
N SER A 53 -13.81 10.52 -10.93
CA SER A 53 -13.01 11.73 -11.09
C SER A 53 -12.16 11.68 -12.37
N SER A 54 -11.42 12.75 -12.66
CA SER A 54 -10.44 12.79 -13.76
C SER A 54 -9.11 12.08 -13.42
N GLU A 55 -9.02 11.37 -12.30
CA GLU A 55 -7.84 10.59 -11.94
C GLU A 55 -7.63 9.43 -12.92
N LEU A 56 -6.35 9.17 -13.22
CA LEU A 56 -5.98 8.03 -14.04
C LEU A 56 -6.30 6.71 -13.31
N PRO A 57 -6.80 5.68 -14.02
CA PRO A 57 -7.04 4.37 -13.42
C PRO A 57 -5.80 3.79 -12.73
N ILE A 58 -6.02 2.94 -11.74
CA ILE A 58 -4.96 2.20 -11.06
C ILE A 58 -4.94 0.79 -11.62
N GLU A 59 -3.81 0.37 -12.18
CA GLU A 59 -3.58 -1.01 -12.60
C GLU A 59 -2.99 -1.82 -11.44
N TYR A 60 -3.65 -2.92 -11.10
CA TYR A 60 -3.12 -3.94 -10.20
C TYR A 60 -2.68 -5.13 -11.04
N ARG A 61 -1.40 -5.48 -10.96
CA ARG A 61 -0.79 -6.61 -11.67
C ARG A 61 -0.68 -7.81 -10.76
N TRP A 62 -0.98 -9.00 -11.26
CA TRP A 62 -0.86 -10.24 -10.51
C TRP A 62 0.47 -10.91 -10.75
N PHE A 63 1.24 -11.13 -9.68
CA PHE A 63 2.53 -11.80 -9.77
C PHE A 63 2.92 -12.41 -8.43
N ASP A 64 3.40 -13.66 -8.47
CA ASP A 64 3.94 -14.37 -7.30
C ASP A 64 2.94 -14.47 -6.13
N GLY A 65 1.65 -14.66 -6.46
CA GLY A 65 0.59 -14.84 -5.47
C GLY A 65 0.08 -13.54 -4.81
N GLN A 66 0.48 -12.37 -5.30
CA GLN A 66 0.02 -11.08 -4.77
C GLN A 66 -0.19 -10.02 -5.85
N LEU A 67 -0.89 -8.95 -5.49
CA LEU A 67 -1.13 -7.79 -6.35
C LEU A 67 0.00 -6.76 -6.21
N TRP A 68 0.32 -6.10 -7.32
CA TRP A 68 1.36 -5.09 -7.42
C TRP A 68 0.85 -3.86 -8.17
N THR A 69 1.23 -2.67 -7.72
CA THR A 69 0.86 -1.40 -8.38
C THR A 69 2.05 -0.45 -8.45
N SER A 70 2.05 0.44 -9.45
CA SER A 70 3.13 1.39 -9.70
C SER A 70 3.04 2.69 -8.90
N CYS A 71 1.92 2.93 -8.22
CA CYS A 71 1.68 4.15 -7.47
C CYS A 71 1.35 3.87 -6.00
N SER A 72 1.50 4.90 -5.16
CA SER A 72 1.02 4.82 -3.78
C SER A 72 -0.50 4.85 -3.75
N VAL A 73 -1.10 3.89 -3.04
CA VAL A 73 -2.56 3.73 -2.94
C VAL A 73 -2.96 3.63 -1.48
N TYR A 74 -4.07 4.27 -1.12
CA TYR A 74 -4.73 4.10 0.16
C TYR A 74 -6.23 4.20 -0.03
N GLY A 75 -6.99 3.23 0.47
CA GLY A 75 -8.43 3.23 0.31
C GLY A 75 -8.86 3.16 -1.16
N CYS A 76 -8.10 2.45 -2.00
CA CYS A 76 -8.26 2.38 -3.46
C CYS A 76 -8.07 3.71 -4.22
N SER A 77 -7.60 4.76 -3.55
CA SER A 77 -7.30 6.08 -4.15
C SER A 77 -5.79 6.29 -4.28
N ARG A 78 -5.37 7.02 -5.32
CA ARG A 78 -3.96 7.41 -5.46
C ARG A 78 -3.58 8.38 -4.34
N GLN A 79 -2.43 8.15 -3.71
CA GLN A 79 -1.89 9.02 -2.67
C GLN A 79 -0.61 9.66 -3.19
N ALA A 80 -0.59 10.99 -3.26
CA ALA A 80 0.61 11.71 -3.63
C ALA A 80 1.68 11.55 -2.52
N HIS A 81 2.95 11.42 -2.91
CA HIS A 81 4.04 11.38 -1.94
C HIS A 81 4.21 12.74 -1.25
N THR A 82 3.78 13.83 -1.89
CA THR A 82 3.76 15.18 -1.33
C THR A 82 2.34 15.71 -1.12
N SER A 83 2.16 16.50 -0.05
CA SER A 83 0.85 17.08 0.29
C SER A 83 0.33 17.99 -0.83
N GLY A 84 -0.81 17.63 -1.41
CA GLY A 84 -1.40 18.36 -2.55
C GLY A 84 -0.67 18.15 -3.88
N GLY A 85 0.27 17.20 -3.93
CA GLY A 85 1.04 16.85 -5.12
C GLY A 85 0.30 15.94 -6.10
N THR A 86 0.99 15.63 -7.19
CA THR A 86 0.57 14.67 -8.22
C THR A 86 1.63 13.59 -8.47
N ASP A 87 2.60 13.50 -7.56
CA ASP A 87 3.67 12.52 -7.52
C ASP A 87 3.16 11.22 -6.88
N TYR A 88 2.33 10.49 -7.62
CA TYR A 88 1.74 9.23 -7.17
C TYR A 88 2.65 8.03 -7.42
N ASP A 89 3.35 8.04 -8.54
CA ASP A 89 4.11 6.89 -9.03
C ASP A 89 5.41 6.70 -8.27
N TYR A 90 5.82 5.45 -8.10
CA TYR A 90 7.13 5.12 -7.56
C TYR A 90 8.20 5.37 -8.63
N THR A 91 9.24 6.10 -8.28
CA THR A 91 10.33 6.42 -9.21
C THR A 91 11.32 5.26 -9.29
N ALA A 92 11.75 4.87 -10.49
CA ALA A 92 12.86 3.94 -10.63
C ALA A 92 14.18 4.62 -10.25
N PRO A 93 14.95 4.08 -9.29
CA PRO A 93 16.28 4.59 -9.03
C PRO A 93 17.18 4.34 -10.25
N GLY A 94 18.13 5.25 -10.49
CA GLY A 94 19.23 5.00 -11.42
C GLY A 94 20.21 3.94 -10.90
N PRO A 95 21.40 3.79 -11.51
CA PRO A 95 22.41 2.82 -11.04
C PRO A 95 23.03 3.18 -9.69
N GLU A 96 22.91 4.45 -9.28
CA GLU A 96 23.36 4.97 -7.99
C GLU A 96 22.22 5.69 -7.27
N LEU A 97 22.15 5.49 -5.95
CA LEU A 97 21.26 6.18 -5.03
C LEU A 97 22.07 6.72 -3.85
N SER A 98 21.90 8.00 -3.53
CA SER A 98 22.44 8.58 -2.30
C SER A 98 21.33 8.78 -1.28
N LEU A 99 21.52 8.21 -0.10
CA LEU A 99 20.76 8.43 1.12
C LEU A 99 21.59 9.21 2.16
N VAL A 100 22.79 9.67 1.79
CA VAL A 100 23.62 10.51 2.66
C VAL A 100 22.86 11.80 2.96
N THR A 101 22.72 12.11 4.23
CA THR A 101 21.92 13.25 4.72
C THR A 101 22.48 13.71 6.06
N ASP A 102 22.10 14.89 6.54
CA ASP A 102 22.34 15.31 7.92
C ASP A 102 21.19 14.92 8.86
N SER A 103 20.05 14.51 8.30
CA SER A 103 18.88 14.05 9.05
C SER A 103 19.16 12.78 9.84
N VAL A 104 18.42 12.56 10.94
CA VAL A 104 18.43 11.28 11.66
C VAL A 104 17.70 10.19 10.85
N THR A 105 16.80 10.59 9.96
CA THR A 105 16.04 9.68 9.10
C THR A 105 16.47 9.86 7.65
N MET A 106 16.81 8.75 7.01
CA MET A 106 16.98 8.63 5.57
C MET A 106 15.62 8.27 4.96
N SER A 107 14.92 9.30 4.48
CA SER A 107 13.59 9.17 3.89
C SER A 107 13.62 9.49 2.40
N ARG A 108 13.11 8.58 1.58
CA ARG A 108 12.84 8.77 0.15
C ARG A 108 11.47 8.20 -0.16
N HIS A 109 10.45 9.07 -0.13
CA HIS A 109 9.05 8.68 -0.32
C HIS A 109 8.77 8.13 -1.72
N ASP A 110 9.39 8.74 -2.72
CA ASP A 110 9.29 8.38 -4.14
C ASP A 110 9.71 6.94 -4.45
N ILE A 111 10.53 6.32 -3.60
CA ILE A 111 10.95 4.91 -3.73
C ILE A 111 10.62 4.09 -2.46
N GLY A 112 9.90 4.71 -1.51
CA GLY A 112 9.51 4.21 -0.20
C GLY A 112 10.65 3.56 0.60
N ILE A 113 11.72 4.33 0.82
CA ILE A 113 12.79 4.06 1.81
C ILE A 113 12.57 4.94 3.03
N PHE A 114 12.57 4.34 4.21
CA PHE A 114 12.41 4.99 5.51
C PHE A 114 13.23 4.24 6.55
N VAL A 115 14.45 4.71 6.81
CA VAL A 115 15.36 4.08 7.79
C VAL A 115 16.12 5.12 8.58
N SER A 116 16.32 4.86 9.88
CA SER A 116 17.08 5.75 10.76
C SER A 116 18.57 5.49 10.62
N VAL A 117 19.39 6.54 10.62
CA VAL A 117 20.86 6.39 10.69
C VAL A 117 21.31 5.74 11.99
N SER A 118 20.44 5.74 13.02
CA SER A 118 20.75 5.19 14.34
C SER A 118 20.66 3.66 14.41
N GLU A 119 20.15 2.99 13.37
CA GLU A 119 20.08 1.52 13.32
C GLU A 119 21.48 0.87 13.22
N GLY A 120 22.50 1.63 12.78
CA GLY A 120 23.86 1.13 12.57
C GLY A 120 24.08 0.53 11.18
N LYS A 121 25.34 0.35 10.78
CA LYS A 121 25.70 0.03 9.39
C LYS A 121 25.08 -1.27 8.89
N MET A 122 25.18 -2.33 9.71
CA MET A 122 24.69 -3.66 9.35
C MET A 122 23.16 -3.69 9.21
N ALA A 123 22.42 -3.10 10.16
CA ALA A 123 20.96 -3.09 10.11
C ALA A 123 20.42 -2.27 8.93
N ILE A 124 21.10 -1.17 8.56
CA ILE A 124 20.77 -0.39 7.35
C ILE A 124 21.02 -1.22 6.09
N SER A 125 22.15 -1.94 6.00
CA SER A 125 22.45 -2.86 4.89
C SER A 125 21.35 -3.92 4.75
N GLU A 126 20.98 -4.61 5.84
CA GLU A 126 19.90 -5.61 5.85
C GLU A 126 18.54 -4.99 5.46
N TYR A 127 18.25 -3.78 5.91
CA TYR A 127 17.07 -3.04 5.50
C TYR A 127 17.05 -2.80 3.98
N LEU A 128 18.17 -2.38 3.39
CA LEU A 128 18.27 -2.12 1.94
C LEU A 128 18.07 -3.39 1.12
N HIS A 129 18.59 -4.54 1.56
CA HIS A 129 18.33 -5.83 0.90
C HIS A 129 16.85 -6.23 0.99
N ARG A 130 16.22 -6.08 2.15
CA ARG A 130 14.77 -6.35 2.30
C ARG A 130 13.92 -5.40 1.46
N TRP A 131 14.27 -4.12 1.44
CA TRP A 131 13.61 -3.13 0.58
C TRP A 131 13.73 -3.53 -0.90
N ALA A 132 14.93 -3.87 -1.38
CA ALA A 132 15.15 -4.30 -2.75
C ALA A 132 14.35 -5.55 -3.15
N GLN A 133 14.21 -6.51 -2.22
CA GLN A 133 13.40 -7.72 -2.39
C GLN A 133 11.89 -7.46 -2.37
N SER A 134 11.45 -6.36 -1.75
CA SER A 134 10.04 -5.98 -1.65
C SER A 134 9.50 -5.28 -2.89
N LEU A 135 10.32 -5.07 -3.92
CA LEU A 135 9.98 -4.37 -5.15
C LEU A 135 10.09 -5.29 -6.36
N ILE A 136 9.32 -4.99 -7.41
CA ILE A 136 9.57 -5.51 -8.76
C ILE A 136 9.68 -4.37 -9.76
N PHE A 137 10.44 -4.60 -10.82
CA PHE A 137 10.62 -3.69 -11.94
C PHE A 137 10.05 -4.33 -13.20
N ILE A 138 9.24 -3.57 -13.91
CA ILE A 138 8.68 -3.94 -15.22
C ILE A 138 8.92 -2.75 -16.14
N ASP A 139 9.67 -2.95 -17.21
CA ASP A 139 9.98 -1.93 -18.22
C ASP A 139 10.50 -0.60 -17.63
N GLY A 140 11.36 -0.68 -16.61
CA GLY A 140 11.92 0.50 -15.95
C GLY A 140 10.96 1.23 -14.99
N GLN A 141 9.76 0.71 -14.74
CA GLN A 141 8.82 1.22 -13.73
C GLN A 141 8.87 0.35 -12.46
N VAL A 142 8.84 1.00 -11.29
CA VAL A 142 8.77 0.33 -9.98
C VAL A 142 7.33 -0.03 -9.67
N PHE A 143 7.14 -1.24 -9.16
CA PHE A 143 5.89 -1.69 -8.56
C PHE A 143 6.12 -2.16 -7.13
N ARG A 144 5.15 -1.87 -6.26
CA ARG A 144 5.11 -2.31 -4.86
C ARG A 144 3.92 -3.23 -4.61
N PRO A 145 3.99 -4.09 -3.57
CA PRO A 145 2.85 -4.88 -3.14
C PRO A 145 1.67 -3.98 -2.82
N ALA A 146 0.51 -4.33 -3.35
CA ALA A 146 -0.74 -3.62 -3.16
C ALA A 146 -1.70 -4.45 -2.32
N GLY A 147 -2.48 -3.79 -1.46
CA GLY A 147 -3.63 -4.44 -0.85
C GLY A 147 -4.68 -4.80 -1.89
N GLU A 148 -5.36 -5.92 -1.71
CA GLU A 148 -6.47 -6.29 -2.59
C GLU A 148 -7.61 -5.28 -2.42
N PRO A 149 -8.03 -4.58 -3.50
CA PRO A 149 -9.17 -3.67 -3.44
C PRO A 149 -10.42 -4.47 -3.11
N ARG A 150 -11.29 -3.89 -2.28
CA ARG A 150 -12.49 -4.53 -1.74
C ARG A 150 -13.54 -3.49 -1.38
N TYR A 151 -14.78 -3.93 -1.23
CA TYR A 151 -15.83 -3.11 -0.63
C TYR A 151 -15.87 -3.33 0.88
N VAL A 152 -16.22 -2.28 1.62
CA VAL A 152 -16.51 -2.34 3.05
C VAL A 152 -17.83 -1.64 3.35
N VAL A 153 -18.70 -2.31 4.08
CA VAL A 153 -19.94 -1.74 4.59
C VAL A 153 -19.71 -1.18 5.99
N MET A 154 -19.84 0.13 6.11
CA MET A 154 -19.51 0.88 7.32
C MET A 154 -20.70 1.70 7.79
N THR A 155 -20.88 1.75 9.11
CA THR A 155 -21.90 2.56 9.78
C THR A 155 -21.25 3.68 10.55
N PHE A 156 -21.88 4.85 10.56
CA PHE A 156 -21.39 6.04 11.23
C PHE A 156 -22.42 6.53 12.24
N GLY A 157 -21.94 7.01 13.39
CA GLY A 157 -22.75 7.61 14.43
C GLY A 157 -23.85 6.70 15.00
N LEU A 158 -24.90 7.32 15.56
CA LEU A 158 -25.86 6.70 16.47
C LEU A 158 -27.12 6.12 15.78
N SER A 159 -27.13 6.01 14.44
CA SER A 159 -28.28 5.53 13.64
C SER A 159 -29.40 6.58 13.50
N ASN A 160 -30.55 6.21 12.94
CA ASN A 160 -31.68 7.11 12.65
C ASN A 160 -31.25 8.37 11.89
N ASN A 161 -30.40 8.20 10.87
CA ASN A 161 -29.79 9.27 10.07
C ASN A 161 -28.72 10.11 10.81
N HIS A 162 -28.33 9.75 12.03
CA HIS A 162 -27.19 10.37 12.70
C HIS A 162 -25.89 9.65 12.32
N GLY A 163 -25.32 10.01 11.16
CA GLY A 163 -24.07 9.48 10.62
C GLY A 163 -24.28 8.56 9.41
N GLY A 164 -25.23 7.62 9.50
CA GLY A 164 -25.69 6.83 8.36
C GLY A 164 -24.97 5.50 8.12
N THR A 165 -25.23 4.91 6.97
CA THR A 165 -24.65 3.64 6.50
C THR A 165 -24.13 3.82 5.07
N ALA A 166 -22.93 3.30 4.76
CA ALA A 166 -22.35 3.42 3.42
C ALA A 166 -21.60 2.17 2.97
N VAL A 167 -21.59 1.95 1.64
CA VAL A 167 -20.62 1.08 0.95
C VAL A 167 -19.44 1.96 0.56
N LEU A 168 -18.23 1.56 0.93
CA LEU A 168 -16.98 2.25 0.61
C LEU A 168 -15.99 1.29 -0.04
N CYS A 169 -14.93 1.82 -0.66
CA CYS A 169 -13.79 1.03 -1.10
C CYS A 169 -12.65 1.08 -0.08
N THR A 170 -11.91 -0.02 0.01
CA THR A 170 -10.66 -0.07 0.76
C THR A 170 -9.75 -1.15 0.21
N ASP A 171 -8.48 -1.07 0.54
CA ASP A 171 -7.42 -2.04 0.23
C ASP A 171 -6.80 -2.62 1.51
N ILE A 172 -7.30 -2.22 2.68
CA ILE A 172 -6.81 -2.62 3.99
C ILE A 172 -7.95 -3.12 4.88
N SER A 173 -7.61 -4.02 5.80
CA SER A 173 -8.53 -4.48 6.84
C SER A 173 -8.40 -3.61 8.09
N ASN A 174 -9.52 -3.28 8.71
CA ASN A 174 -9.59 -2.55 9.98
C ASN A 174 -10.16 -3.50 11.03
N THR A 175 -9.37 -3.81 12.05
CA THR A 175 -9.74 -4.78 13.11
C THR A 175 -10.93 -4.33 13.96
N ASN A 176 -11.34 -3.06 13.88
CA ASN A 176 -12.55 -2.55 14.53
C ASN A 176 -13.83 -2.80 13.71
N ILE A 177 -13.70 -3.25 12.47
CA ILE A 177 -14.80 -3.61 11.57
C ILE A 177 -14.83 -5.13 11.44
N LYS A 178 -16.03 -5.72 11.53
CA LYS A 178 -16.18 -7.17 11.41
C LYS A 178 -15.84 -7.65 10.00
N ASP A 179 -15.22 -8.82 9.89
CA ASP A 179 -14.85 -9.43 8.60
C ASP A 179 -16.05 -9.58 7.64
N GLN A 180 -17.23 -9.89 8.18
CA GLN A 180 -18.49 -9.98 7.42
C GLN A 180 -18.91 -8.67 6.71
N SER A 181 -18.30 -7.53 7.06
CA SER A 181 -18.56 -6.25 6.40
C SER A 181 -17.66 -6.01 5.18
N TYR A 182 -16.70 -6.88 4.90
CA TYR A 182 -15.79 -6.77 3.75
C TYR A 182 -16.22 -7.69 2.63
N PHE A 183 -16.36 -7.17 1.42
CA PHE A 183 -16.79 -7.92 0.25
C PHE A 183 -15.73 -7.80 -0.83
N SER A 184 -15.48 -8.89 -1.57
CA SER A 184 -14.58 -8.81 -2.72
C SER A 184 -15.14 -7.87 -3.79
N VAL A 185 -14.28 -7.35 -4.67
CA VAL A 185 -14.71 -6.53 -5.83
C VAL A 185 -15.65 -7.27 -6.78
N LEU A 186 -15.70 -8.61 -6.71
CA LEU A 186 -16.65 -9.44 -7.46
C LEU A 186 -18.05 -9.50 -6.80
N GLN A 187 -18.21 -8.96 -5.59
CA GLN A 187 -19.40 -9.09 -4.75
C GLN A 187 -20.11 -7.74 -4.51
N PHE A 188 -20.05 -6.81 -5.47
CA PHE A 188 -20.60 -5.47 -5.28
C PHE A 188 -22.10 -5.47 -4.93
N GLU A 189 -22.90 -6.27 -5.64
CA GLU A 189 -24.34 -6.35 -5.37
C GLU A 189 -24.66 -6.98 -4.01
N ASP A 190 -23.82 -7.91 -3.53
CA ASP A 190 -23.96 -8.47 -2.18
C ASP A 190 -23.64 -7.42 -1.11
N ALA A 191 -22.61 -6.62 -1.32
CA ALA A 191 -22.27 -5.50 -0.44
C ALA A 191 -23.41 -4.48 -0.36
N LYS A 192 -24.05 -4.16 -1.49
CA LYS A 192 -25.20 -3.24 -1.56
C LYS A 192 -26.42 -3.80 -0.84
N ASP A 193 -26.77 -5.06 -1.05
CA ASP A 193 -27.87 -5.72 -0.33
C ASP A 193 -27.61 -5.71 1.18
N TYR A 194 -26.42 -6.13 1.62
CA TYR A 194 -26.04 -6.11 3.03
C TYR A 194 -26.13 -4.71 3.63
N ALA A 195 -25.57 -3.71 2.96
CA ALA A 195 -25.63 -2.32 3.40
C ALA A 195 -27.07 -1.80 3.50
N GLY A 196 -27.94 -2.17 2.55
CA GLY A 196 -29.37 -1.82 2.58
C GLY A 196 -30.08 -2.42 3.79
N ARG A 197 -29.81 -3.68 4.13
CA ARG A 197 -30.38 -4.33 5.33
C ARG A 197 -29.92 -3.65 6.62
N ILE A 198 -28.63 -3.33 6.72
CA ILE A 198 -28.07 -2.61 7.88
C ILE A 198 -28.68 -1.22 8.00
N ALA A 199 -28.79 -0.47 6.90
CA ALA A 199 -29.39 0.85 6.90
C ALA A 199 -30.86 0.82 7.36
N ALA A 200 -31.65 -0.14 6.87
CA ALA A 200 -33.03 -0.34 7.28
C ALA A 200 -33.16 -0.66 8.77
N ALA A 201 -32.35 -1.59 9.29
CA ALA A 201 -32.35 -1.96 10.70
C ALA A 201 -31.95 -0.79 11.62
N ARG A 202 -31.15 0.15 11.11
CA ARG A 202 -30.69 1.35 11.81
C ARG A 202 -31.63 2.55 11.69
N GLY A 203 -32.65 2.50 10.82
CA GLY A 203 -33.49 3.66 10.50
C GLY A 203 -32.76 4.73 9.68
N ASP A 204 -31.69 4.38 8.97
CA ASP A 204 -30.92 5.30 8.11
C ASP A 204 -31.62 5.46 6.74
N THR A 205 -32.79 6.10 6.73
CA THR A 205 -33.64 6.24 5.54
C THR A 205 -33.18 7.31 4.55
N THR A 206 -32.39 8.28 4.99
CA THR A 206 -31.91 9.42 4.17
C THR A 206 -30.40 9.57 4.19
N LYS A 207 -29.71 8.90 5.12
CA LYS A 207 -28.25 8.84 5.21
C LYS A 207 -27.74 7.45 4.87
N PHE A 208 -28.09 7.01 3.67
CA PHE A 208 -27.62 5.77 3.08
C PHE A 208 -26.93 6.05 1.75
N ASN A 209 -25.70 5.53 1.57
CA ASN A 209 -24.99 5.62 0.30
C ASN A 209 -24.51 4.23 -0.16
N ALA A 210 -24.97 3.80 -1.33
CA ALA A 210 -24.57 2.53 -1.95
C ALA A 210 -23.50 2.70 -3.04
N ASP A 211 -23.14 3.94 -3.40
CA ASP A 211 -22.10 4.25 -4.38
C ASP A 211 -20.76 4.43 -3.67
N PRO A 212 -19.79 3.52 -3.88
CA PRO A 212 -18.47 3.61 -3.27
C PRO A 212 -17.53 4.58 -4.00
N GLY A 213 -17.93 5.15 -5.14
CA GLY A 213 -17.14 6.13 -5.91
C GLY A 213 -16.07 5.53 -6.83
N TYR A 214 -15.94 4.20 -6.86
CA TYR A 214 -14.99 3.47 -7.69
C TYR A 214 -15.66 2.28 -8.40
N THR A 215 -15.18 2.00 -9.60
CA THR A 215 -15.49 0.79 -10.37
C THR A 215 -14.24 -0.06 -10.56
N PHE A 216 -14.43 -1.37 -10.64
CA PHE A 216 -13.34 -2.33 -10.79
C PHE A 216 -13.60 -3.24 -11.98
N ASP A 217 -12.72 -3.18 -12.97
CA ASP A 217 -12.68 -4.15 -14.07
C ASP A 217 -11.73 -5.29 -13.67
N VAL A 218 -12.28 -6.46 -13.39
CA VAL A 218 -11.50 -7.64 -12.98
C VAL A 218 -11.22 -8.51 -14.20
N LEU A 219 -9.95 -8.55 -14.61
CA LEU A 219 -9.44 -9.30 -15.75
C LEU A 219 -8.97 -10.71 -15.37
N ILE A 220 -8.55 -10.89 -14.11
CA ILE A 220 -8.11 -12.19 -13.56
C ILE A 220 -8.86 -12.42 -12.24
N PRO A 221 -10.04 -13.07 -12.27
CA PRO A 221 -10.86 -13.30 -11.08
C PRO A 221 -10.14 -14.08 -9.98
N GLU A 222 -9.24 -14.99 -10.35
CA GLU A 222 -8.47 -15.83 -9.41
C GLU A 222 -7.45 -15.02 -8.58
N ALA A 223 -7.13 -13.79 -9.01
CA ALA A 223 -6.30 -12.86 -8.26
C ALA A 223 -7.05 -12.18 -7.10
N VAL A 224 -8.38 -12.29 -7.07
CA VAL A 224 -9.25 -11.77 -6.01
C VAL A 224 -9.44 -12.88 -4.96
N GLN A 225 -8.84 -12.70 -3.79
CA GLN A 225 -8.75 -13.72 -2.75
C GLN A 225 -9.77 -13.52 -1.63
N ILE A 226 -10.25 -12.29 -1.41
CA ILE A 226 -11.25 -12.00 -0.38
C ILE A 226 -12.56 -12.69 -0.76
N ARG A 227 -13.17 -13.34 0.23
CA ARG A 227 -14.49 -13.95 0.08
C ARG A 227 -15.34 -13.62 1.28
N ASN A 228 -16.58 -13.25 1.00
CA ASN A 228 -17.61 -13.05 2.00
C ASN A 228 -18.76 -14.02 1.75
N ASP A 229 -19.06 -14.85 2.75
CA ASP A 229 -20.08 -15.90 2.66
C ASP A 229 -21.46 -15.46 3.20
N TYR A 230 -21.72 -14.15 3.28
CA TYR A 230 -22.95 -13.54 3.80
C TYR A 230 -24.26 -14.20 3.33
N LYS A 231 -24.33 -14.62 2.07
CA LYS A 231 -25.53 -15.31 1.53
C LYS A 231 -25.67 -16.77 1.97
N GLN A 232 -24.57 -17.43 2.37
CA GLN A 232 -24.61 -18.81 2.88
C GLN A 232 -25.12 -18.83 4.33
N GLU A 233 -24.80 -17.81 5.13
CA GLU A 233 -25.30 -17.70 6.51
C GLU A 233 -26.80 -17.37 6.59
N ALA A 234 -27.37 -16.67 5.60
CA ALA A 234 -28.80 -16.36 5.57
C ALA A 234 -29.70 -17.56 5.17
N ALA A 235 -29.10 -18.67 4.72
CA ALA A 235 -29.79 -19.89 4.27
C ALA A 235 -29.64 -21.07 5.25
N ALA A 236 -28.92 -20.88 6.37
CA ALA A 236 -28.75 -21.83 7.47
C ALA A 236 -29.59 -21.43 8.69
#